data_AF-A0A494UV39-F1
#
_entry.id   AF-A0A494UV39-F1
#
_cell.length_a   1.000
_cell.length_b   1.000
_cell.length_c   1.000
_cell.angle_alpha   90.00
_cell.angle_beta   90.00
_cell.angle_gamma   90.00
#
_symmetry.space_group_name_H-M   'P 1'
#
loop_
_entity.id
_entity.type
_entity.pdbx_description
1 polymer ?
#
loop_
_entity_poly.entity_id
_entity_poly.type
_entity_poly.pdbx_seq_one_letter_code
_entity_poly.pdbx_strand_id
1 'polypeptide(L)'
;MGASAYSRERLVEAARGARTLTEALGRLGVDPRSSTRHYIRERMKKLGVDTSHFERDGLKWTRAILQAAVSASTNMCEVLRHLGLDVVGGHHTHISRRIKAHGIDTSHFQTQSQRRRSQGLLIEQAPAAARRIPNDRLKRAMLKHGVHEHCALCGIEAVWLGEPLPLEVDHIDGNWRDNRIQNLRLLCPNCHSTTDSYRGRGKARVS
;
A
#
# COMPACT_ATOMS: atom_id res chain seq x y z
N MET A 1 40.67 -41.92 -15.70
CA MET A 1 39.56 -41.34 -14.91
C MET A 1 39.94 -39.91 -14.55
N GLY A 2 39.43 -38.92 -15.30
CA GLY A 2 39.74 -37.52 -15.03
C GLY A 2 39.15 -37.12 -13.67
N ALA A 3 39.99 -36.56 -12.79
CA ALA A 3 39.53 -36.04 -11.51
C ALA A 3 38.46 -34.97 -11.76
N SER A 4 37.25 -35.18 -11.26
CA SER A 4 36.20 -34.17 -11.32
C SER A 4 36.71 -32.90 -10.63
N ALA A 5 36.51 -31.73 -11.24
CA ALA A 5 36.89 -30.44 -10.66
C ALA A 5 36.29 -30.21 -9.25
N TYR A 6 35.24 -30.95 -8.90
CA TYR A 6 34.57 -30.96 -7.59
C TYR A 6 34.77 -32.32 -6.90
N SER A 7 36.01 -32.58 -6.48
CA SER A 7 36.35 -33.76 -5.68
C SER A 7 35.71 -33.69 -4.29
N ARG A 8 35.63 -34.84 -3.60
CA ARG A 8 35.02 -34.91 -2.26
C ARG A 8 35.78 -34.01 -1.28
N GLU A 9 37.09 -34.04 -1.31
CA GLU A 9 37.98 -33.27 -0.43
C GLU A 9 37.75 -31.78 -0.59
N ARG A 10 37.66 -31.31 -1.85
CA ARG A 10 37.41 -29.91 -2.17
C ARG A 10 36.02 -29.44 -1.70
N LEU A 11 35.01 -30.31 -1.81
CA LEU A 11 33.66 -29.99 -1.34
C LEU A 11 33.55 -29.98 0.20
N VAL A 12 34.26 -30.89 0.89
CA VAL A 12 34.33 -30.91 2.36
C VAL A 12 35.01 -29.66 2.89
N GLU A 13 36.12 -29.25 2.30
CA GLU A 13 36.84 -28.05 2.74
C GLU A 13 35.99 -26.78 2.53
N ALA A 14 35.33 -26.67 1.38
CA ALA A 14 34.40 -25.57 1.12
C ALA A 14 33.20 -25.55 2.07
N ALA A 15 32.67 -26.73 2.46
CA ALA A 15 31.56 -26.85 3.39
C ALA A 15 31.96 -26.54 4.83
N ARG A 16 33.14 -26.98 5.28
CA ARG A 16 33.65 -26.73 6.63
C ARG A 16 33.82 -25.24 6.92
N GLY A 17 34.28 -24.47 5.94
CA GLY A 17 34.46 -23.03 6.08
C GLY A 17 33.18 -22.20 5.95
N ALA A 18 32.06 -22.79 5.53
CA ALA A 18 30.85 -22.06 5.16
C ALA A 18 29.69 -22.30 6.12
N ARG A 19 28.92 -21.23 6.39
CA ARG A 19 27.66 -21.33 7.14
C ARG A 19 26.46 -21.53 6.22
N THR A 20 26.62 -21.31 4.92
CA THR A 20 25.55 -21.50 3.93
C THR A 20 26.08 -22.07 2.61
N LEU A 21 25.16 -22.60 1.79
CA LEU A 21 25.51 -23.12 0.46
C LEU A 21 26.07 -22.04 -0.48
N THR A 22 25.61 -20.80 -0.40
CA THR A 22 26.14 -19.68 -1.21
C THR A 22 27.57 -19.35 -0.82
N GLU A 23 27.87 -19.32 0.47
CA GLU A 23 29.25 -19.13 0.95
C GLU A 23 30.17 -20.28 0.52
N ALA A 24 29.67 -21.53 0.55
CA ALA A 24 30.42 -22.69 0.08
C ALA A 24 30.70 -22.60 -1.43
N LEU A 25 29.73 -22.15 -2.24
CA LEU A 25 29.90 -21.93 -3.68
C LEU A 25 30.91 -20.81 -3.98
N GLY A 26 30.86 -19.71 -3.24
CA GLY A 26 31.83 -18.63 -3.36
C GLY A 26 33.28 -19.10 -3.11
N ARG A 27 33.49 -19.93 -2.08
CA ARG A 27 34.80 -20.55 -1.81
C ARG A 27 35.27 -21.52 -2.89
N LEU A 28 34.34 -22.12 -3.63
CA LEU A 28 34.65 -22.97 -4.78
C LEU A 28 34.96 -22.15 -6.04
N GLY A 29 34.79 -20.81 -6.01
CA GLY A 29 34.93 -19.92 -7.16
C GLY A 29 33.75 -19.99 -8.13
N VAL A 30 32.58 -20.46 -7.66
CA VAL A 30 31.39 -20.66 -8.48
C VAL A 30 30.36 -19.58 -8.15
N ASP A 31 29.79 -18.97 -9.18
CA ASP A 31 28.67 -18.03 -9.00
C ASP A 31 27.49 -18.74 -8.31
N PRO A 32 27.05 -18.26 -7.12
CA PRO A 32 25.90 -18.82 -6.41
C PRO A 32 24.57 -18.77 -7.17
N ARG A 33 24.48 -17.98 -8.25
CA ARG A 33 23.31 -17.86 -9.13
C ARG A 33 23.38 -18.78 -10.36
N SER A 34 24.52 -19.43 -10.60
CA SER A 34 24.70 -20.35 -11.72
C SER A 34 23.91 -21.66 -11.52
N SER A 35 23.53 -22.30 -12.64
CA SER A 35 22.95 -23.66 -12.66
C SER A 35 23.85 -24.71 -12.00
N THR A 36 25.16 -24.45 -11.92
CA THR A 36 26.16 -25.28 -11.22
C THR A 36 25.84 -25.46 -9.73
N ARG A 37 25.09 -24.53 -9.11
CA ARG A 37 24.60 -24.66 -7.72
C ARG A 37 23.84 -25.95 -7.48
N HIS A 38 22.95 -26.33 -8.39
CA HIS A 38 22.15 -27.55 -8.27
C HIS A 38 23.06 -28.78 -8.35
N TYR A 39 23.96 -28.79 -9.32
CA TYR A 39 24.94 -29.87 -9.50
C TYR A 39 25.81 -30.07 -8.24
N ILE A 40 26.36 -29.00 -7.68
CA ILE A 40 27.22 -29.07 -6.49
C ILE A 40 26.44 -29.55 -5.27
N ARG A 41 25.19 -29.10 -5.09
CA ARG A 41 24.32 -29.57 -4.00
C ARG A 41 24.05 -31.08 -4.08
N GLU A 42 23.67 -31.57 -5.25
CA GLU A 42 23.45 -33.01 -5.46
C GLU A 42 24.75 -33.81 -5.33
N ARG A 43 25.87 -33.24 -5.76
CA ARG A 43 27.20 -33.85 -5.62
C ARG A 43 27.63 -33.97 -4.16
N MET A 44 27.44 -32.92 -3.35
CA MET A 44 27.70 -32.92 -1.90
C MET A 44 26.88 -34.01 -1.20
N LYS A 45 25.59 -34.12 -1.54
CA LYS A 45 24.70 -35.17 -1.03
C LYS A 45 25.19 -36.57 -1.44
N LYS A 46 25.54 -36.77 -2.71
CA LYS A 46 26.02 -38.05 -3.23
C LYS A 46 27.34 -38.51 -2.61
N LEU A 47 28.22 -37.57 -2.27
CA LEU A 47 29.55 -37.85 -1.69
C LEU A 47 29.55 -37.84 -0.15
N GLY A 48 28.38 -37.67 0.48
CA GLY A 48 28.25 -37.67 1.94
C GLY A 48 29.02 -36.54 2.62
N VAL A 49 29.00 -35.35 2.03
CA VAL A 49 29.57 -34.15 2.65
C VAL A 49 28.61 -33.67 3.72
N ASP A 50 29.09 -33.49 4.94
CA ASP A 50 28.27 -32.91 6.01
C ASP A 50 27.91 -31.46 5.66
N THR A 51 26.61 -31.20 5.64
CA THR A 51 25.98 -29.91 5.31
C THR A 51 24.87 -29.59 6.31
N SER A 52 24.80 -30.33 7.42
CA SER A 52 23.77 -30.17 8.45
C SER A 52 23.87 -28.83 9.17
N HIS A 53 25.08 -28.28 9.28
CA HIS A 53 25.37 -26.96 9.81
C HIS A 53 25.07 -25.81 8.84
N PHE A 54 24.70 -26.10 7.58
CA PHE A 54 24.31 -25.06 6.65
C PHE A 54 22.98 -24.44 7.07
N GLU A 55 23.03 -23.17 7.44
CA GLU A 55 21.85 -22.34 7.56
C GLU A 55 21.18 -22.23 6.18
N ARG A 56 19.85 -22.09 6.18
CA ARG A 56 19.12 -21.81 4.95
C ARG A 56 19.65 -20.50 4.39
N ASP A 57 20.33 -20.63 3.26
CA ASP A 57 20.94 -19.55 2.50
C ASP A 57 20.05 -18.30 2.48
N GLY A 58 20.61 -17.22 3.02
CA GLY A 58 20.11 -15.84 2.98
C GLY A 58 18.61 -15.70 2.74
N LEU A 59 17.85 -15.51 3.82
CA LEU A 59 16.58 -14.80 3.74
C LEU A 59 16.88 -13.39 3.21
N LYS A 60 17.10 -13.23 1.90
CA LYS A 60 17.23 -11.92 1.21
C LYS A 60 16.09 -10.99 1.64
N TRP A 61 14.96 -11.59 2.01
CA TRP A 61 13.77 -10.96 2.54
C TRP A 61 13.47 -11.53 3.94
N THR A 62 14.24 -11.12 4.94
CA THR A 62 13.90 -11.41 6.34
C THR A 62 12.61 -10.69 6.71
N ARG A 63 11.94 -11.17 7.77
CA ARG A 63 10.77 -10.47 8.32
C ARG A 63 11.08 -9.01 8.65
N ALA A 64 12.25 -8.72 9.22
CA ALA A 64 12.66 -7.36 9.59
C ALA A 64 12.80 -6.44 8.36
N ILE A 65 13.45 -6.91 7.30
CA ILE A 65 13.62 -6.15 6.04
C ILE A 65 12.25 -5.88 5.40
N LEU A 66 11.39 -6.90 5.33
CA LEU A 66 10.05 -6.75 4.76
C LEU A 66 9.17 -5.85 5.61
N GLN A 67 9.24 -5.93 6.94
CA GLN A 67 8.47 -5.08 7.84
C GLN A 67 8.86 -3.62 7.68
N ALA A 68 10.16 -3.32 7.65
CA ALA A 68 10.65 -1.95 7.43
C ALA A 68 10.16 -1.39 6.08
N ALA A 69 10.27 -2.18 5.00
CA ALA A 69 9.81 -1.76 3.68
C ALA A 69 8.28 -1.57 3.60
N VAL A 70 7.50 -2.44 4.25
CA VAL A 70 6.03 -2.34 4.31
C VAL A 70 5.59 -1.13 5.12
N SER A 71 6.20 -0.88 6.27
CA SER A 71 5.88 0.28 7.11
C SER A 71 6.24 1.61 6.46
N ALA A 72 7.30 1.65 5.64
CA ALA A 72 7.72 2.84 4.89
C ALA A 72 6.97 3.05 3.56
N SER A 73 6.04 2.16 3.21
CA SER A 73 5.34 2.17 1.91
C SER A 73 3.83 2.22 2.07
N THR A 74 3.17 2.77 1.06
CA THR A 74 1.69 2.85 0.98
C THR A 74 1.08 1.85 0.00
N ASN A 75 1.92 1.15 -0.77
CA ASN A 75 1.53 0.14 -1.75
C ASN A 75 2.68 -0.83 -2.06
N MET A 76 2.36 -1.97 -2.69
CA MET A 76 3.35 -3.00 -3.00
C MET A 76 4.42 -2.55 -4.02
N CYS A 77 4.11 -1.61 -4.92
CA CYS A 77 5.11 -1.10 -5.85
C CYS A 77 6.18 -0.27 -5.13
N GLU A 78 5.79 0.54 -4.15
CA GLU A 78 6.73 1.25 -3.26
C GLU A 78 7.55 0.29 -2.42
N VAL A 79 6.96 -0.80 -1.92
CA VAL A 79 7.71 -1.87 -1.24
C VAL A 79 8.80 -2.42 -2.15
N LEU A 80 8.46 -2.77 -3.40
CA LEU A 80 9.44 -3.27 -4.36
C LEU A 80 10.57 -2.26 -4.62
N ARG A 81 10.24 -0.97 -4.77
CA ARG A 81 11.24 0.10 -4.94
C ARG A 81 12.13 0.26 -3.71
N HIS A 82 11.57 0.25 -2.49
CA HIS A 82 12.31 0.30 -1.23
C HIS A 82 13.27 -0.90 -1.09
N LEU A 83 12.88 -2.05 -1.62
CA LEU A 83 13.69 -3.25 -1.65
C LEU A 83 14.72 -3.28 -2.81
N GLY A 84 14.79 -2.20 -3.61
CA GLY A 84 15.69 -2.09 -4.77
C GLY A 84 15.36 -3.08 -5.89
N LEU A 85 14.10 -3.48 -6.02
CA LEU A 85 13.62 -4.40 -7.04
C LEU A 85 12.86 -3.66 -8.14
N ASP A 86 13.03 -4.14 -9.36
CA ASP A 86 12.19 -3.71 -10.48
C ASP A 86 10.73 -4.12 -10.25
N VAL A 87 9.82 -3.25 -10.68
CA VAL A 87 8.38 -3.47 -10.57
C VAL A 87 7.92 -4.41 -11.69
N VAL A 88 8.31 -5.68 -11.57
CA VAL A 88 7.92 -6.77 -12.47
C VAL A 88 7.01 -7.77 -11.74
N GLY A 89 6.07 -8.38 -12.47
CA GLY A 89 5.04 -9.23 -11.88
C GLY A 89 5.57 -10.44 -11.08
N GLY A 90 6.74 -10.96 -11.47
CA GLY A 90 7.40 -12.06 -10.76
C GLY A 90 7.89 -11.64 -9.36
N HIS A 91 8.52 -10.48 -9.25
CA HIS A 91 8.96 -9.94 -7.95
C HIS A 91 7.79 -9.56 -7.07
N HIS A 92 6.75 -8.94 -7.64
CA HIS A 92 5.53 -8.62 -6.92
C HIS A 92 4.91 -9.86 -6.26
N THR A 93 4.74 -10.94 -7.03
CA THR A 93 4.14 -12.18 -6.53
C THR A 93 5.00 -12.82 -5.44
N HIS A 94 6.32 -12.87 -5.65
CA HIS A 94 7.23 -13.49 -4.70
C HIS A 94 7.28 -12.73 -3.37
N ILE A 95 7.41 -11.40 -3.40
CA ILE A 95 7.47 -10.56 -2.19
C ILE A 95 6.12 -10.58 -1.46
N SER A 96 5.00 -10.49 -2.18
CA SER A 96 3.67 -10.55 -1.56
C SER A 96 3.44 -11.87 -0.80
N ARG A 97 3.83 -13.01 -1.40
CA ARG A 97 3.74 -14.32 -0.73
C ARG A 97 4.58 -14.37 0.53
N ARG A 98 5.76 -13.74 0.51
CA ARG A 98 6.67 -13.76 1.66
C ARG A 98 6.22 -12.83 2.78
N ILE A 99 5.68 -11.65 2.47
CA ILE A 99 5.03 -10.75 3.44
C ILE A 99 3.89 -11.49 4.16
N LYS A 100 3.03 -12.17 3.39
CA LYS A 100 1.93 -12.99 3.94
C LYS A 100 2.45 -14.14 4.81
N ALA A 101 3.49 -14.84 4.36
CA ALA A 101 4.10 -15.93 5.14
C ALA A 101 4.71 -15.47 6.47
N HIS A 102 5.12 -14.20 6.57
CA HIS A 102 5.62 -13.58 7.79
C HIS A 102 4.54 -12.91 8.65
N GLY A 103 3.28 -12.94 8.22
CA GLY A 103 2.15 -12.33 8.93
C GLY A 103 2.28 -10.82 9.12
N ILE A 104 2.91 -10.14 8.17
CA ILE A 104 3.09 -8.68 8.22
C ILE A 104 1.78 -8.01 7.79
N ASP A 105 1.28 -7.07 8.59
CA ASP A 105 0.08 -6.31 8.26
C ASP A 105 0.34 -5.33 7.12
N THR A 106 -0.58 -5.32 6.15
CA THR A 106 -0.58 -4.41 4.99
C THR A 106 -1.91 -3.67 4.86
N SER A 107 -2.72 -3.63 5.93
CA SER A 107 -4.04 -3.01 5.95
C SER A 107 -4.01 -1.51 5.60
N HIS A 108 -2.90 -0.83 5.91
CA HIS A 108 -2.68 0.58 5.59
C HIS A 108 -2.39 0.85 4.11
N PHE A 109 -2.21 -0.18 3.28
CA PHE A 109 -1.97 0.00 1.85
C PHE A 109 -3.23 0.55 1.17
N GLN A 110 -3.15 1.80 0.70
CA GLN A 110 -4.23 2.41 -0.06
C GLN A 110 -4.12 2.03 -1.53
N THR A 111 -5.21 1.51 -2.10
CA THR A 111 -5.28 1.32 -3.55
C THR A 111 -5.34 2.68 -4.26
N GLN A 112 -4.61 2.85 -5.38
CA GLN A 112 -4.63 4.09 -6.19
C GLN A 112 -6.05 4.54 -6.57
N SER A 113 -6.98 3.58 -6.76
CA SER A 113 -8.41 3.82 -6.99
C SER A 113 -9.07 4.60 -5.85
N GLN A 114 -8.78 4.23 -4.60
CA GLN A 114 -9.36 4.89 -3.42
C GLN A 114 -8.77 6.28 -3.17
N ARG A 115 -7.50 6.50 -3.54
CA ARG A 115 -6.83 7.82 -3.39
C ARG A 115 -7.37 8.83 -4.41
N ARG A 116 -7.46 8.44 -5.69
CA ARG A 116 -8.02 9.27 -6.77
C ARG A 116 -9.49 9.65 -6.57
N ARG A 117 -10.31 8.72 -6.06
CA ARG A 117 -11.77 8.93 -5.91
C ARG A 117 -12.17 9.85 -4.76
N SER A 118 -11.30 10.09 -3.77
CA SER A 118 -11.63 10.95 -2.62
C SER A 118 -10.94 12.30 -2.69
N GLN A 119 -9.65 12.35 -3.05
CA GLN A 119 -8.92 13.61 -3.19
C GLN A 119 -9.31 14.39 -4.46
N GLY A 120 -9.74 13.71 -5.54
CA GLY A 120 -10.18 14.39 -6.76
C GLY A 120 -11.55 15.05 -6.66
N LEU A 121 -12.31 14.83 -5.56
CA LEU A 121 -13.62 15.44 -5.36
C LEU A 121 -13.55 16.71 -4.52
N LEU A 122 -12.56 16.82 -3.62
CA LEU A 122 -12.41 17.96 -2.70
C LEU A 122 -11.52 19.07 -3.30
N ILE A 123 -11.85 19.48 -4.52
CA ILE A 123 -11.13 20.50 -5.28
C ILE A 123 -12.12 21.50 -5.87
N GLU A 124 -11.61 22.67 -6.20
CA GLU A 124 -12.34 23.60 -7.06
C GLU A 124 -12.31 23.10 -8.51
N GLN A 125 -13.49 23.02 -9.13
CA GLN A 125 -13.62 22.55 -10.51
C GLN A 125 -13.43 23.69 -11.52
N ALA A 126 -12.57 23.47 -12.51
CA ALA A 126 -12.40 24.40 -13.62
C ALA A 126 -13.73 24.57 -14.41
N PRO A 127 -14.12 25.79 -14.81
CA PRO A 127 -15.41 26.06 -15.45
C PRO A 127 -15.73 25.17 -16.66
N ALA A 128 -14.74 24.89 -17.50
CA ALA A 128 -14.89 24.12 -18.74
C ALA A 128 -15.21 22.63 -18.52
N ALA A 129 -14.91 22.07 -17.34
CA ALA A 129 -15.11 20.65 -17.02
C ALA A 129 -15.98 20.44 -15.76
N ALA A 130 -16.62 21.51 -15.26
CA ALA A 130 -17.35 21.47 -14.01
C ALA A 130 -18.61 20.60 -14.11
N ARG A 131 -18.67 19.56 -13.27
CA ARG A 131 -19.86 18.71 -13.10
C ARG A 131 -20.32 18.76 -11.65
N ARG A 132 -21.62 18.89 -11.43
CA ARG A 132 -22.16 18.83 -10.07
C ARG A 132 -21.94 17.44 -9.49
N ILE A 133 -21.18 17.38 -8.39
CA ILE A 133 -20.91 16.13 -7.66
C ILE A 133 -22.10 15.85 -6.75
N PRO A 134 -22.65 14.62 -6.75
CA PRO A 134 -23.70 14.23 -5.81
C PRO A 134 -23.31 14.44 -4.35
N ASN A 135 -24.27 14.90 -3.54
CA ASN A 135 -24.05 15.25 -2.12
C ASN A 135 -23.49 14.06 -1.31
N ASP A 136 -23.99 12.84 -1.55
CA ASP A 136 -23.53 11.60 -0.90
C ASP A 136 -22.04 11.30 -1.17
N ARG A 137 -21.52 11.69 -2.33
CA ARG A 137 -20.11 11.50 -2.68
C ARG A 137 -19.23 12.53 -1.99
N LEU A 138 -19.68 13.79 -1.95
CA LEU A 138 -18.98 14.85 -1.22
C LEU A 138 -18.95 14.55 0.28
N LYS A 139 -20.10 14.18 0.87
CA LYS A 139 -20.19 13.78 2.29
C LYS A 139 -19.20 12.67 2.62
N ARG A 140 -19.19 11.58 1.84
CA ARG A 140 -18.21 10.48 2.04
C ARG A 140 -16.76 10.94 1.91
N ALA A 141 -16.45 11.84 0.98
CA ALA A 141 -15.11 12.38 0.83
C ALA A 141 -14.71 13.24 2.04
N MET A 142 -15.63 14.06 2.56
CA MET A 142 -15.43 14.89 3.76
C MET A 142 -15.16 14.02 5.00
N LEU A 143 -15.99 12.98 5.25
CA LEU A 143 -15.80 12.07 6.38
C LEU A 143 -14.44 11.35 6.30
N LYS A 144 -14.04 10.92 5.10
CA LYS A 144 -12.73 10.32 4.88
C LYS A 144 -11.57 11.30 5.09
N HIS A 145 -11.81 12.60 4.89
CA HIS A 145 -10.84 13.66 5.16
C HIS A 145 -10.74 14.01 6.66
N GLY A 146 -11.61 13.44 7.50
CA GLY A 146 -11.62 13.68 8.95
C GLY A 146 -12.64 14.70 9.41
N VAL A 147 -13.58 15.12 8.56
CA VAL A 147 -14.71 15.95 9.00
C VAL A 147 -15.63 15.12 9.88
N HIS A 148 -15.98 15.65 11.05
CA HIS A 148 -16.92 15.02 11.97
C HIS A 148 -18.34 15.06 11.42
N GLU A 149 -19.11 14.00 11.65
CA GLU A 149 -20.49 13.88 11.16
C GLU A 149 -21.50 14.56 12.09
N HIS A 150 -21.35 15.87 12.29
CA HIS A 150 -22.29 16.72 13.02
C HIS A 150 -22.61 18.00 12.23
N CYS A 151 -23.72 18.65 12.58
CA CYS A 151 -24.07 19.95 12.02
C CYS A 151 -23.07 21.02 12.47
N ALA A 152 -22.46 21.71 11.52
CA ALA A 152 -21.47 22.77 11.79
C ALA A 152 -22.07 24.02 12.45
N LEU A 153 -23.41 24.17 12.48
CA LEU A 153 -24.08 25.31 13.09
C LEU A 153 -24.61 25.01 14.50
N CYS A 154 -25.40 23.95 14.66
CA CYS A 154 -26.00 23.62 15.96
C CYS A 154 -25.31 22.46 16.71
N GLY A 155 -24.30 21.83 16.11
CA GLY A 155 -23.57 20.72 16.71
C GLY A 155 -24.32 19.39 16.76
N ILE A 156 -25.55 19.31 16.25
CA ILE A 156 -26.32 18.07 16.31
C ILE A 156 -25.62 16.95 15.54
N GLU A 157 -25.51 15.77 16.15
CA GLU A 157 -25.00 14.59 15.49
C GLU A 157 -25.95 14.08 14.40
N ALA A 158 -25.51 13.13 13.58
CA ALA A 158 -26.33 12.48 12.56
C ALA A 158 -27.40 11.52 13.13
N VAL A 159 -27.98 11.84 14.30
CA VAL A 159 -29.05 11.10 14.96
C VAL A 159 -30.10 12.07 15.51
N TRP A 160 -31.37 11.80 15.26
CA TRP A 160 -32.51 12.56 15.76
C TRP A 160 -33.55 11.60 16.35
N LEU A 161 -33.86 11.74 17.64
CA LEU A 161 -34.79 10.84 18.36
C LEU A 161 -34.47 9.35 18.20
N GLY A 162 -33.17 9.01 18.14
CA GLY A 162 -32.70 7.64 17.93
C GLY A 162 -32.65 7.19 16.46
N GLU A 163 -33.19 7.96 15.53
CA GLU A 163 -33.19 7.66 14.10
C GLU A 163 -32.05 8.37 13.35
N PRO A 164 -31.51 7.81 12.26
CA PRO A 164 -30.48 8.47 11.46
C PRO A 164 -30.96 9.82 10.89
N LEU A 165 -30.24 10.89 11.20
CA LEU A 165 -30.49 12.23 10.66
C LEU A 165 -29.58 12.49 9.45
N PRO A 166 -30.12 12.64 8.23
CA PRO A 166 -29.30 12.95 7.07
C PRO A 166 -28.77 14.38 7.15
N LEU A 167 -27.49 14.53 7.50
CA LEU A 167 -26.78 15.79 7.32
C LEU A 167 -26.50 16.04 5.84
N GLU A 168 -26.71 17.28 5.40
CA GLU A 168 -26.57 17.75 4.03
C GLU A 168 -25.25 18.53 3.86
N VAL A 169 -24.55 18.32 2.75
CA VAL A 169 -23.40 19.17 2.38
C VAL A 169 -23.89 20.54 1.92
N ASP A 170 -23.37 21.59 2.56
CA ASP A 170 -23.53 23.00 2.20
C ASP A 170 -22.18 23.60 1.80
N HIS A 171 -22.23 24.53 0.82
CA HIS A 171 -21.10 25.31 0.36
C HIS A 171 -21.18 26.68 1.03
N ILE A 172 -20.18 27.07 1.81
CA ILE A 172 -20.18 28.31 2.62
C ILE A 172 -20.40 29.54 1.73
N ASP A 173 -19.76 29.57 0.57
CA ASP A 173 -19.90 30.64 -0.43
C ASP A 173 -21.07 30.44 -1.42
N GLY A 174 -21.82 29.34 -1.32
CA GLY A 174 -22.88 28.95 -2.25
C GLY A 174 -22.42 28.49 -3.65
N ASN A 175 -21.11 28.46 -3.91
CA ASN A 175 -20.52 28.03 -5.17
C ASN A 175 -20.33 26.50 -5.20
N TRP A 176 -21.28 25.80 -5.80
CA TRP A 176 -21.25 24.35 -5.95
C TRP A 176 -20.01 23.79 -6.69
N ARG A 177 -19.25 24.63 -7.40
CA ARG A 177 -18.01 24.23 -8.10
C ARG A 177 -16.81 24.16 -7.18
N ASP A 178 -16.81 24.91 -6.07
CA ASP A 178 -15.73 24.93 -5.11
C ASP A 178 -15.94 23.87 -4.03
N ASN A 179 -15.42 22.67 -4.26
CA ASN A 179 -15.51 21.57 -3.29
C ASN A 179 -14.28 21.48 -2.38
N ARG A 180 -13.45 22.53 -2.29
CA ARG A 180 -12.33 22.55 -1.35
C ARG A 180 -12.88 22.38 0.07
N ILE A 181 -12.18 21.61 0.89
CA ILE A 181 -12.67 21.23 2.22
C ILE A 181 -12.99 22.45 3.11
N GLN A 182 -12.26 23.56 2.92
CA GLN A 182 -12.47 24.82 3.65
C GLN A 182 -13.80 25.51 3.30
N ASN A 183 -14.38 25.21 2.14
CA ASN A 183 -15.65 25.78 1.67
C ASN A 183 -16.85 24.86 1.94
N LEU A 184 -16.64 23.65 2.47
CA LEU A 184 -17.69 22.67 2.71
C LEU A 184 -18.01 22.56 4.20
N ARG A 185 -19.29 22.43 4.53
CA ARG A 185 -19.76 22.07 5.87
C ARG A 185 -20.94 21.11 5.81
N LEU A 186 -21.14 20.34 6.88
CA LEU A 186 -22.33 19.50 7.05
C LEU A 186 -23.36 20.27 7.87
N LEU A 187 -24.60 20.34 7.41
CA LEU A 187 -25.70 20.99 8.11
C LEU A 187 -26.87 20.01 8.29
N CYS A 188 -27.57 20.09 9.41
CA CYS A 188 -28.86 19.41 9.53
C CYS A 188 -29.91 20.11 8.65
N PRO A 189 -31.01 19.42 8.26
CA PRO A 189 -32.02 19.99 7.37
C PRO A 189 -32.61 21.32 7.88
N ASN A 190 -32.76 21.45 9.20
CA ASN A 190 -33.28 22.67 9.83
C ASN A 190 -32.30 23.84 9.69
N CYS A 191 -31.04 23.67 10.09
CA CYS A 191 -30.02 24.71 9.96
C CYS A 191 -29.68 25.03 8.50
N HIS A 192 -29.73 24.05 7.59
CA HIS A 192 -29.50 24.31 6.18
C HIS A 192 -30.61 25.20 5.60
N SER A 193 -31.87 25.00 6.01
CA SER A 193 -33.02 25.79 5.53
C SER A 193 -32.92 27.30 5.83
N THR A 194 -32.13 27.68 6.83
CA THR A 194 -31.92 29.08 7.25
C THR A 194 -30.75 29.75 6.53
N THR A 195 -29.99 29.03 5.71
CA THR A 195 -28.89 29.61 4.93
C THR A 195 -29.41 30.43 3.75
N ASP A 196 -28.64 31.44 3.34
CA ASP A 196 -28.95 32.27 2.17
C ASP A 196 -28.86 31.47 0.85
N SER A 197 -28.02 30.42 0.82
CA SER A 197 -27.80 29.52 -0.32
C SER A 197 -28.84 28.41 -0.45
N TYR A 198 -29.74 28.23 0.54
CA TYR A 198 -30.62 27.07 0.64
C TYR A 198 -31.46 26.85 -0.63
N ARG A 199 -31.35 25.66 -1.24
CA ARG A 199 -32.04 25.28 -2.48
C ARG A 199 -31.90 26.31 -3.61
N GLY A 200 -30.80 27.06 -3.66
CA GLY A 200 -30.57 28.09 -4.67
C GLY A 200 -31.30 29.41 -4.41
N ARG A 201 -31.80 29.62 -3.19
CA ARG A 201 -32.15 30.96 -2.68
C ARG A 201 -30.96 31.90 -2.91
N GLY A 202 -31.24 33.17 -3.23
CA GLY A 202 -30.22 34.17 -3.54
C GLY A 202 -29.64 34.11 -4.97
N LYS A 203 -29.94 33.09 -5.79
CA LYS A 203 -29.63 33.14 -7.22
C LYS A 203 -30.66 34.00 -7.93
N ALA A 204 -30.37 35.30 -8.03
CA ALA A 204 -31.03 36.14 -9.01
C ALA A 204 -30.97 35.43 -10.37
N ARG A 205 -32.10 35.36 -11.09
CA ARG A 205 -32.11 34.99 -12.50
C ARG A 205 -31.22 36.01 -13.20
N VAL A 206 -30.00 35.60 -13.56
CA VAL A 206 -29.21 36.35 -14.53
C VAL A 206 -29.96 36.17 -15.84
N SER A 207 -30.75 37.19 -16.18
CA SER A 207 -31.42 37.34 -17.49
C SER A 207 -30.36 37.49 -18.58
#